data_AF-A0A1Y5T923-F1
#
_entry.id   AF-A0A1Y5T923-F1
#
_cell.length_a   1.000
_cell.length_b   1.000
_cell.length_c   1.000
_cell.angle_alpha   90.00
_cell.angle_beta   90.00
_cell.angle_gamma   90.00
#
_symmetry.space_group_name_H-M   'P 1'
#
loop_
_entity.id
_entity.type
_entity.pdbx_description
1 polymer ?
#
loop_
_entity_poly.entity_id
_entity_poly.type
_entity_poly.pdbx_seq_one_letter_code
_entity_poly.pdbx_strand_id
1 'polypeptide(L)'
;MTAAILSQKPHRPAAEAPLLADLRLAKARCHEFCGNARHTLAMILAGAQEGPVLWIRPAWLPDALHGQGMVRFAAPGRFLFASPRRPEDLLWAMEEALRSGALPLVVADLPAPPPLTPVRRLHLAAETGAQEGRFAPLGLLLTPGEGGAQGVESRWQFTCDHGGAQERWRLTRSRARTAPPKSWHVTPRDRGFAIAPCAA
;
A
#
# COMPACT_ATOMS: atom_id res chain seq x y z
N MET A 1 -24.02 38.84 5.42
CA MET A 1 -22.92 37.88 5.19
C MET A 1 -23.37 36.53 5.71
N THR A 2 -23.76 35.63 4.82
CA THR A 2 -24.30 34.31 5.19
C THR A 2 -23.11 33.36 5.39
N ALA A 3 -22.83 32.98 6.63
CA ALA A 3 -21.80 32.02 6.94
C ALA A 3 -22.17 30.66 6.32
N ALA A 4 -21.31 30.12 5.46
CA ALA A 4 -21.48 28.78 4.93
C ALA A 4 -21.33 27.78 6.10
N ILE A 5 -22.44 27.15 6.48
CA ILE A 5 -22.45 26.08 7.47
C ILE A 5 -21.68 24.91 6.86
N LEU A 6 -20.51 24.60 7.44
CA LEU A 6 -19.77 23.38 7.12
C LEU A 6 -20.65 22.18 7.46
N SER A 7 -21.27 21.60 6.43
CA SER A 7 -21.99 20.33 6.55
C SER A 7 -20.97 19.25 6.93
N GLN A 8 -20.91 18.91 8.22
CA GLN A 8 -20.24 17.72 8.68
C GLN A 8 -21.05 16.51 8.21
N LYS A 9 -20.74 16.02 7.00
CA LYS A 9 -21.24 14.72 6.57
C LYS A 9 -20.74 13.67 7.58
N PRO A 10 -21.62 12.81 8.11
CA PRO A 10 -21.22 11.75 9.02
C PRO A 10 -20.13 10.90 8.37
N HIS A 11 -19.08 10.58 9.12
CA HIS A 11 -17.99 9.72 8.67
C HIS A 11 -18.55 8.32 8.42
N ARG A 12 -18.88 8.01 7.16
CA ARG A 12 -19.22 6.65 6.76
C ARG A 12 -17.95 5.81 6.94
N PRO A 13 -17.99 4.68 7.66
CA PRO A 13 -16.81 3.84 7.81
C PRO A 13 -16.34 3.45 6.41
N ALA A 14 -15.10 3.85 6.09
CA ALA A 14 -14.52 3.53 4.80
C ALA A 14 -14.46 2.01 4.66
N ALA A 15 -14.75 1.48 3.47
CA ALA A 15 -14.53 0.06 3.20
C ALA A 15 -13.06 -0.26 3.47
N GLU A 16 -12.77 -1.38 4.11
CA GLU A 16 -11.40 -1.74 4.49
C GLU A 16 -10.91 -2.98 3.74
N ALA A 17 -9.60 -3.06 3.56
CA ALA A 17 -8.89 -4.14 2.93
C ALA A 17 -8.02 -4.84 4.00
N PRO A 18 -8.04 -6.18 4.11
CA PRO A 18 -7.18 -6.90 5.06
C PRO A 18 -5.70 -6.76 4.69
N LEU A 19 -4.84 -6.51 5.69
CA LEU A 19 -3.39 -6.56 5.52
C LEU A 19 -2.81 -7.84 6.15
N LEU A 20 -2.92 -7.95 7.47
CA LEU A 20 -2.35 -9.04 8.28
C LEU A 20 -3.15 -9.19 9.57
N ALA A 21 -3.61 -10.40 9.90
CA ALA A 21 -4.49 -10.64 11.05
C ALA A 21 -5.65 -9.61 11.08
N ASP A 22 -5.77 -8.82 12.14
CA ASP A 22 -6.79 -7.79 12.31
C ASP A 22 -6.38 -6.41 11.77
N LEU A 23 -5.18 -6.29 11.20
CA LEU A 23 -4.74 -5.05 10.58
C LEU A 23 -5.48 -4.83 9.25
N ARG A 24 -5.95 -3.61 9.07
CA ARG A 24 -6.78 -3.18 7.96
C ARG A 24 -6.22 -1.91 7.36
N LEU A 25 -6.46 -1.73 6.06
CA LEU A 25 -6.16 -0.52 5.30
C LEU A 25 -7.45 0.05 4.72
N ALA A 26 -7.62 1.36 4.74
CA ALA A 26 -8.78 1.99 4.13
C ALA A 26 -8.73 1.83 2.59
N LYS A 27 -9.82 1.39 1.97
CA LYS A 27 -9.99 1.45 0.51
C LYS A 27 -10.24 2.88 0.07
N ALA A 28 -10.11 3.13 -1.23
CA ALA A 28 -10.22 4.46 -1.84
C ALA A 28 -9.24 5.48 -1.21
N ARG A 29 -8.11 4.99 -0.70
CA ARG A 29 -7.07 5.76 -0.04
C ARG A 29 -5.69 5.27 -0.47
N CYS A 30 -4.71 6.15 -0.34
CA CYS A 30 -3.30 5.83 -0.55
C CYS A 30 -2.56 5.58 0.76
N HIS A 31 -1.83 4.47 0.81
CA HIS A 31 -0.98 4.05 1.92
C HIS A 31 0.47 3.96 1.48
N GLU A 32 1.40 4.02 2.44
CA GLU A 32 2.83 3.90 2.19
C GLU A 32 3.42 2.70 2.93
N PHE A 33 4.14 1.85 2.20
CA PHE A 33 5.04 0.85 2.78
C PHE A 33 6.50 1.25 2.55
N CYS A 34 7.28 1.25 3.63
CA CYS A 34 8.70 1.55 3.63
C CYS A 34 9.51 0.49 4.38
N GLY A 35 10.82 0.67 4.46
CA GLY A 35 11.76 -0.31 5.04
C GLY A 35 12.36 -1.27 4.00
N ASN A 36 13.33 -2.06 4.45
CA ASN A 36 14.07 -2.99 3.59
C ASN A 36 13.25 -4.22 3.15
N ALA A 37 12.12 -4.49 3.80
CA ALA A 37 11.20 -5.57 3.45
C ALA A 37 9.88 -5.07 2.84
N ARG A 38 9.78 -3.79 2.42
CA ARG A 38 8.54 -3.20 1.89
C ARG A 38 7.86 -4.00 0.77
N HIS A 39 8.64 -4.58 -0.14
CA HIS A 39 8.15 -5.44 -1.21
C HIS A 39 7.50 -6.72 -0.67
N THR A 40 8.09 -7.33 0.36
CA THR A 40 7.50 -8.48 1.06
C THR A 40 6.14 -8.12 1.66
N LEU A 41 6.02 -6.96 2.33
CA LEU A 41 4.74 -6.53 2.89
C LEU A 41 3.70 -6.24 1.78
N ALA A 42 4.12 -5.66 0.66
CA ALA A 42 3.24 -5.44 -0.49
C ALA A 42 2.73 -6.76 -1.09
N MET A 43 3.58 -7.79 -1.15
CA MET A 43 3.21 -9.12 -1.60
C MET A 43 2.24 -9.81 -0.63
N ILE A 44 2.45 -9.66 0.69
CA ILE A 44 1.51 -10.13 1.72
C ILE A 44 0.14 -9.46 1.54
N LEU A 45 0.10 -8.14 1.34
CA LEU A 45 -1.15 -7.42 1.06
C LEU A 45 -1.83 -7.95 -0.20
N ALA A 46 -1.08 -8.12 -1.30
CA ALA A 46 -1.63 -8.64 -2.56
C ALA A 46 -2.22 -10.05 -2.39
N GLY A 47 -1.59 -10.90 -1.57
CA GLY A 47 -2.08 -12.22 -1.20
C GLY A 47 -3.37 -12.21 -0.37
N ALA A 48 -3.54 -11.19 0.47
CA ALA A 48 -4.74 -11.00 1.30
C ALA A 48 -5.94 -10.39 0.52
N GLN A 49 -5.71 -9.88 -0.70
CA GLN A 49 -6.77 -9.36 -1.57
C GLN A 49 -7.13 -10.36 -2.66
N GLU A 50 -8.33 -10.22 -3.21
CA GLU A 50 -8.75 -10.86 -4.46
C GLU A 50 -8.59 -9.91 -5.66
N GLY A 51 -8.56 -10.47 -6.86
CA GLY A 51 -8.54 -9.71 -8.11
C GLY A 51 -7.15 -9.27 -8.59
N PRO A 52 -7.09 -8.55 -9.72
CA PRO A 52 -5.84 -8.16 -10.37
C PRO A 52 -5.08 -7.10 -9.57
N VAL A 53 -3.75 -7.12 -9.67
CA VAL A 53 -2.84 -6.15 -9.05
C VAL A 53 -2.05 -5.46 -10.15
N LEU A 54 -2.10 -4.14 -10.21
CA LEU A 54 -1.18 -3.38 -11.06
C LEU A 54 0.06 -3.02 -10.27
N TRP A 55 1.23 -3.42 -10.78
CA TRP A 55 2.53 -3.09 -10.23
C TRP A 55 3.28 -2.14 -11.16
N ILE A 56 3.44 -0.90 -10.74
CA ILE A 56 4.11 0.17 -11.47
C ILE A 56 5.52 0.30 -10.90
N ARG A 57 6.53 0.17 -11.75
CA ARG A 57 7.94 0.38 -11.37
C ARG A 57 8.67 1.20 -12.41
N PRO A 58 9.73 1.95 -12.06
CA PRO A 58 10.58 2.61 -13.05
C PRO A 58 11.28 1.60 -13.97
N ALA A 59 11.22 1.82 -15.28
CA ALA A 59 11.91 0.97 -16.25
C ALA A 59 13.44 1.01 -16.14
N TRP A 60 13.98 2.10 -15.57
CA TRP A 60 15.43 2.33 -15.46
C TRP A 60 16.06 1.74 -14.20
N LEU A 61 15.26 1.19 -13.26
CA LEU A 61 15.81 0.44 -12.13
C LEU A 61 15.88 -1.06 -12.48
N PRO A 62 16.96 -1.75 -12.07
CA PRO A 62 17.13 -3.17 -12.39
C PRO A 62 16.20 -4.07 -11.57
N ASP A 63 15.76 -3.60 -10.40
CA ASP A 63 14.97 -4.40 -9.45
C ASP A 63 13.59 -4.72 -10.01
N ALA A 64 13.31 -6.02 -10.17
CA ALA A 64 12.03 -6.52 -10.64
C ALA A 64 11.56 -7.68 -9.76
N LEU A 65 10.23 -7.80 -9.61
CA LEU A 65 9.66 -8.96 -8.95
C LEU A 65 9.89 -10.22 -9.79
N HIS A 66 10.37 -11.28 -9.15
CA HIS A 66 10.52 -12.58 -9.79
C HIS A 66 9.31 -13.46 -9.48
N GLY A 67 8.67 -13.99 -10.52
CA GLY A 67 7.43 -14.76 -10.40
C GLY A 67 7.51 -15.91 -9.39
N GLN A 68 8.61 -16.66 -9.36
CA GLN A 68 8.80 -17.74 -8.39
C GLN A 68 8.85 -17.24 -6.94
N GLY A 69 9.46 -16.06 -6.70
CA GLY A 69 9.52 -15.45 -5.38
C GLY A 69 8.15 -14.95 -4.89
N MET A 70 7.22 -14.73 -5.81
CA MET A 70 5.87 -14.28 -5.50
C MET A 70 4.95 -15.40 -5.04
N VAL A 71 5.16 -16.64 -5.51
CA VAL A 71 4.24 -17.79 -5.31
C VAL A 71 3.93 -18.05 -3.83
N ARG A 72 4.89 -17.81 -2.93
CA ARG A 72 4.69 -17.96 -1.47
C ARG A 72 3.71 -16.94 -0.86
N PHE A 73 3.40 -15.86 -1.57
CA PHE A 73 2.56 -14.75 -1.08
C PHE A 73 1.28 -14.58 -1.90
N ALA A 74 1.39 -14.59 -3.23
CA ALA A 74 0.27 -14.31 -4.13
C ALA A 74 0.46 -15.02 -5.47
N ALA A 75 -0.64 -15.37 -6.13
CA ALA A 75 -0.60 -16.00 -7.45
C ALA A 75 -0.03 -15.02 -8.51
N PRO A 76 1.10 -15.34 -9.18
CA PRO A 76 1.75 -14.42 -10.11
C PRO A 76 0.87 -14.01 -11.30
N GLY A 77 -0.03 -14.89 -11.75
CA GLY A 77 -0.96 -14.61 -12.86
C GLY A 77 -1.98 -13.49 -12.60
N ARG A 78 -2.05 -12.96 -11.36
CA ARG A 78 -2.89 -11.80 -11.02
C ARG A 78 -2.22 -10.46 -11.29
N PHE A 79 -0.92 -10.44 -11.59
CA PHE A 79 -0.14 -9.21 -11.65
C PHE A 79 -0.03 -8.69 -13.08
N LEU A 80 -0.36 -7.41 -13.24
CA LEU A 80 -0.06 -6.62 -14.42
C LEU A 80 1.12 -5.72 -14.08
N PHE A 81 2.08 -5.60 -14.99
CA PHE A 81 3.27 -4.77 -14.78
C PHE A 81 3.25 -3.58 -15.73
N ALA A 82 3.42 -2.39 -15.17
CA ALA A 82 3.71 -1.18 -15.93
C ALA A 82 5.14 -0.73 -15.63
N SER A 83 5.89 -0.39 -16.67
CA SER A 83 7.26 0.13 -16.52
C SER A 83 7.42 1.46 -17.27
N PRO A 84 6.89 2.57 -16.71
CA PRO A 84 7.08 3.89 -17.29
C PRO A 84 8.57 4.27 -17.36
N ARG A 85 8.91 5.09 -18.35
CA ARG A 85 10.31 5.50 -18.62
C ARG A 85 10.69 6.84 -18.00
N ARG A 86 9.73 7.61 -17.47
CA ARG A 86 9.95 8.90 -16.84
C ARG A 86 9.43 8.91 -15.39
N PRO A 87 10.10 9.60 -14.45
CA PRO A 87 9.68 9.70 -13.05
C PRO A 87 8.24 10.18 -12.85
N GLU A 88 7.84 11.22 -13.58
CA GLU A 88 6.50 11.82 -13.52
C GLU A 88 5.40 10.86 -13.96
N ASP A 89 5.71 9.93 -14.87
CA ASP A 89 4.76 8.95 -15.39
C ASP A 89 4.40 7.87 -14.36
N LEU A 90 5.22 7.66 -13.32
CA LEU A 90 4.93 6.68 -12.27
C LEU A 90 3.66 7.04 -11.49
N LEU A 91 3.59 8.28 -11.02
CA LEU A 91 2.45 8.78 -10.26
C LEU A 91 1.26 9.07 -11.17
N TRP A 92 1.50 9.51 -12.41
CA TRP A 92 0.45 9.68 -13.41
C TRP A 92 -0.22 8.34 -13.74
N ALA A 93 0.56 7.29 -14.02
CA ALA A 93 0.00 5.96 -14.30
C ALA A 93 -0.79 5.40 -13.11
N MET A 94 -0.30 5.64 -11.89
CA MET A 94 -1.02 5.27 -10.67
C MET A 94 -2.34 6.04 -10.55
N GLU A 95 -2.35 7.34 -10.82
CA GLU A 95 -3.54 8.18 -10.78
C GLU A 95 -4.61 7.67 -11.76
N GLU A 96 -4.25 7.39 -13.01
CA GLU A 96 -5.20 6.90 -14.02
C GLU A 96 -5.72 5.50 -13.67
N ALA A 97 -4.87 4.62 -13.18
CA ALA A 97 -5.27 3.29 -12.74
C ALA A 97 -6.26 3.35 -11.57
N LEU A 98 -6.00 4.21 -10.57
CA LEU A 98 -6.91 4.44 -9.44
C LEU A 98 -8.23 5.06 -9.93
N ARG A 99 -8.18 6.10 -10.78
CA ARG A 99 -9.35 6.80 -11.31
C ARG A 99 -10.29 5.88 -12.07
N SER A 100 -9.75 4.91 -12.81
CA SER A 100 -10.55 3.93 -13.56
C SER A 100 -11.42 3.03 -12.67
N GLY A 101 -11.01 2.80 -11.41
CA GLY A 101 -11.63 1.81 -10.52
C GLY A 101 -11.69 0.39 -11.09
N ALA A 102 -10.87 0.06 -12.09
CA ALA A 102 -10.85 -1.26 -12.74
C ALA A 102 -10.04 -2.31 -11.95
N LEU A 103 -9.22 -1.86 -11.00
CA LEU A 103 -8.29 -2.68 -10.22
C LEU A 103 -8.54 -2.48 -8.71
N PRO A 104 -8.58 -3.53 -7.89
CA PRO A 104 -8.69 -3.40 -6.44
C PRO A 104 -7.41 -2.90 -5.76
N LEU A 105 -6.23 -3.16 -6.35
CA LEU A 105 -4.93 -2.78 -5.80
C LEU A 105 -4.00 -2.23 -6.89
N VAL A 106 -3.47 -1.03 -6.65
CA VAL A 106 -2.45 -0.39 -7.49
C VAL A 106 -1.23 -0.09 -6.64
N VAL A 107 -0.09 -0.67 -7.00
CA VAL A 107 1.20 -0.51 -6.33
C VAL A 107 2.13 0.34 -7.18
N ALA A 108 2.73 1.38 -6.61
CA ALA A 108 3.79 2.15 -7.23
C ALA A 108 5.09 2.00 -6.44
N ASP A 109 6.10 1.38 -7.04
CA ASP A 109 7.44 1.25 -6.49
C ASP A 109 8.27 2.46 -6.88
N LEU A 110 8.45 3.38 -5.93
CA LEU A 110 8.99 4.71 -6.19
C LEU A 110 10.46 4.80 -5.77
N PRO A 111 11.29 5.53 -6.55
CA PRO A 111 12.68 5.78 -6.18
C PRO A 111 12.83 6.73 -4.98
N ALA A 112 11.79 7.51 -4.66
CA ALA A 112 11.77 8.43 -3.53
C ALA A 112 10.33 8.69 -3.06
N PRO A 113 10.12 9.12 -1.80
CA PRO A 113 8.79 9.47 -1.32
C PRO A 113 8.24 10.71 -2.05
N PRO A 114 6.98 10.67 -2.54
CA PRO A 114 6.39 11.79 -3.26
C PRO A 114 5.95 12.93 -2.32
N PRO A 115 5.90 14.18 -2.83
CA PRO A 115 5.38 15.31 -2.08
C PRO A 115 3.84 15.25 -1.93
N LEU A 116 3.28 16.18 -1.16
CA LEU A 116 1.87 16.19 -0.78
C LEU A 116 0.89 16.30 -1.96
N THR A 117 1.19 17.17 -2.93
CA THR A 117 0.25 17.49 -4.02
C THR A 117 -0.08 16.27 -4.89
N PRO A 118 0.90 15.48 -5.37
CA PRO A 118 0.62 14.23 -6.05
C PRO A 118 -0.21 13.25 -5.21
N VAL A 119 0.12 13.06 -3.92
CA VAL A 119 -0.61 12.12 -3.05
C VAL A 119 -2.07 12.56 -2.87
N ARG A 120 -2.35 13.86 -2.76
CA ARG A 120 -3.73 14.38 -2.74
C ARG A 120 -4.51 14.02 -4.00
N ARG A 121 -3.87 14.14 -5.18
CA ARG A 121 -4.49 13.74 -6.45
C ARG A 121 -4.77 12.25 -6.50
N LEU A 122 -3.86 11.42 -5.98
CA LEU A 122 -4.09 9.97 -5.89
C LEU A 122 -5.28 9.61 -4.99
N HIS A 123 -5.48 10.32 -3.86
CA HIS A 123 -6.69 10.12 -3.05
C HIS A 123 -7.96 10.49 -3.80
N LEU A 124 -7.98 11.63 -4.50
CA LEU A 124 -9.12 12.03 -5.33
C LEU A 124 -9.40 11.01 -6.44
N ALA A 125 -8.36 10.52 -7.11
CA ALA A 125 -8.49 9.49 -8.13
C ALA A 125 -9.04 8.18 -7.55
N ALA A 126 -8.55 7.75 -6.39
CA ALA A 126 -9.06 6.56 -5.71
C ALA A 126 -10.52 6.70 -5.26
N GLU A 127 -10.92 7.90 -4.82
CA GLU A 127 -12.32 8.24 -4.50
C GLU A 127 -13.20 8.22 -5.75
N THR A 128 -12.77 8.80 -6.87
CA THR A 128 -13.46 8.74 -8.16
C THR A 128 -13.63 7.28 -8.62
N GLY A 129 -12.54 6.50 -8.62
CA GLY A 129 -12.59 5.09 -9.02
C GLY A 129 -13.53 4.25 -8.15
N ALA A 130 -13.63 4.55 -6.86
CA ALA A 130 -14.56 3.87 -5.96
C ALA A 130 -16.03 4.23 -6.21
N GLN A 131 -16.31 5.40 -6.80
CA GLN A 131 -17.68 5.87 -7.09
C GLN A 131 -18.15 5.43 -8.48
N GLU A 132 -17.26 5.48 -9.46
CA GLU A 132 -17.59 5.29 -10.88
C GLU A 132 -17.16 3.92 -11.42
N GLY A 133 -16.16 3.29 -10.81
CA GLY A 133 -15.56 2.06 -11.27
C GLY A 133 -16.12 0.80 -10.61
N ARG A 134 -15.52 -0.35 -10.96
CA ARG A 134 -15.93 -1.68 -10.47
C ARG A 134 -15.47 -1.96 -9.04
N PHE A 135 -14.31 -1.43 -8.66
CA PHE A 135 -13.68 -1.66 -7.37
C PHE A 135 -13.53 -0.33 -6.62
N ALA A 136 -13.43 -0.40 -5.29
CA ALA A 136 -12.88 0.67 -4.49
C ALA A 136 -11.36 0.47 -4.39
N PRO A 137 -10.55 1.13 -5.25
CA PRO A 137 -9.14 0.81 -5.39
C PRO A 137 -8.35 1.24 -4.14
N LEU A 138 -7.39 0.41 -3.76
CA LEU A 138 -6.38 0.77 -2.76
C LEU A 138 -5.09 1.18 -3.48
N GLY A 139 -4.59 2.37 -3.15
CA GLY A 139 -3.29 2.84 -3.63
C GLY A 139 -2.19 2.49 -2.64
N LEU A 140 -1.11 1.87 -3.11
CA LEU A 140 0.06 1.54 -2.31
C LEU A 140 1.33 2.17 -2.90
N LEU A 141 1.96 3.05 -2.12
CA LEU A 141 3.26 3.63 -2.43
C LEU A 141 4.35 2.80 -1.73
N LEU A 142 5.30 2.25 -2.47
CA LEU A 142 6.52 1.70 -1.90
C LEU A 142 7.61 2.75 -1.98
N THR A 143 8.19 3.09 -0.83
CA THR A 143 9.21 4.13 -0.73
C THR A 143 10.45 3.60 -0.01
N PRO A 144 11.66 4.02 -0.41
CA PRO A 144 12.90 3.53 0.20
C PRO A 144 13.10 4.09 1.62
N GLY A 145 14.01 3.45 2.36
CA GLY A 145 14.41 3.88 3.70
C GLY A 145 13.23 3.93 4.68
N GLU A 146 13.13 5.03 5.42
CA GLU A 146 12.07 5.28 6.41
C GLU A 146 10.75 5.76 5.78
N GLY A 147 10.70 5.83 4.44
CA GLY A 147 9.62 6.46 3.70
C GLY A 147 9.60 7.97 3.88
N GLY A 148 8.43 8.59 3.73
CA GLY A 148 8.32 10.04 3.78
C GLY A 148 7.16 10.64 3.00
N ALA A 149 6.33 9.83 2.33
CA ALA A 149 5.25 10.32 1.48
C ALA A 149 4.28 11.19 2.29
N GLN A 150 4.06 12.41 1.83
CA GLN A 150 3.21 13.35 2.55
C GLN A 150 1.74 13.13 2.20
N GLY A 151 0.84 13.19 3.19
CA GLY A 151 -0.60 13.08 2.96
C GLY A 151 -1.13 11.66 2.73
N VAL A 152 -0.32 10.62 2.93
CA VAL A 152 -0.81 9.23 2.93
C VAL A 152 -1.72 8.96 4.13
N GLU A 153 -2.70 8.08 3.95
CA GLU A 153 -3.67 7.69 5.00
C GLU A 153 -2.98 6.96 6.15
N SER A 154 -2.02 6.08 5.82
CA SER A 154 -1.15 5.45 6.81
C SER A 154 0.21 5.10 6.21
N ARG A 155 1.23 5.06 7.06
CA ARG A 155 2.59 4.60 6.76
C ARG A 155 2.94 3.39 7.61
N TRP A 156 3.46 2.36 6.95
CA TRP A 156 3.91 1.13 7.58
C TRP A 156 5.34 0.84 7.18
N GLN A 157 6.21 0.70 8.16
CA GLN A 157 7.59 0.31 7.96
C GLN A 157 7.70 -1.19 8.21
N PHE A 158 8.27 -1.93 7.25
CA PHE A 158 8.53 -3.35 7.37
C PHE A 158 10.02 -3.61 7.24
N THR A 159 10.62 -4.11 8.32
CA THR A 159 12.05 -4.38 8.39
C THR A 159 12.34 -5.83 8.71
N CYS A 160 13.37 -6.38 8.07
CA CYS A 160 13.91 -7.68 8.44
C CYS A 160 14.42 -7.63 9.89
N ASP A 161 14.00 -8.60 10.71
CA ASP A 161 14.39 -8.76 12.11
C ASP A 161 14.67 -10.25 12.38
N HIS A 162 15.32 -10.90 11.40
CA HIS A 162 15.66 -12.32 11.43
C HIS A 162 16.68 -12.60 12.53
N GLY A 163 16.50 -13.69 13.29
CA GLY A 163 17.39 -14.09 14.38
C GLY A 163 17.72 -15.56 14.29
N GLY A 164 19.01 -15.90 14.14
CA GLY A 164 19.44 -17.29 13.95
C GLY A 164 18.75 -17.94 12.75
N ALA A 165 18.08 -19.07 12.97
CA ALA A 165 17.31 -19.78 11.95
C ALA A 165 15.86 -19.26 11.78
N GLN A 166 15.42 -18.27 12.55
CA GLN A 166 14.03 -17.82 12.54
C GLN A 166 13.80 -16.68 11.55
N GLU A 167 12.94 -16.93 10.56
CA GLU A 167 12.44 -15.89 9.67
C GLU A 167 11.45 -14.99 10.45
N ARG A 168 11.78 -13.71 10.63
CA ARG A 168 10.97 -12.73 11.37
C ARG A 168 11.16 -11.33 10.77
N TRP A 169 10.09 -10.55 10.79
CA TRP A 169 10.12 -9.12 10.48
C TRP A 169 9.55 -8.30 11.62
N ARG A 170 9.84 -7.01 11.62
CA ARG A 170 9.18 -6.00 12.42
C ARG A 170 8.29 -5.14 11.53
N LEU A 171 7.01 -5.09 11.85
CA LEU A 171 6.03 -4.21 11.24
C LEU A 171 5.76 -3.06 12.20
N THR A 172 5.95 -1.82 11.75
CA THR A 172 5.67 -0.62 12.53
C THR A 172 4.67 0.25 11.76
N ARG A 173 3.50 0.51 12.34
CA ARG A 173 2.62 1.60 11.89
C ARG A 173 3.20 2.89 12.44
N SER A 174 3.88 3.68 11.60
CA SER A 174 4.51 4.94 12.04
C SER A 174 3.57 6.14 11.86
N ARG A 175 2.60 6.05 10.95
CA ARG A 175 1.54 7.05 10.78
C ARG A 175 0.22 6.34 10.47
N ALA A 176 -0.87 6.79 11.07
CA ALA A 176 -2.22 6.53 10.59
C ALA A 176 -3.13 7.66 11.07
N ARG A 177 -4.17 7.99 10.30
CA ARG A 177 -5.11 9.06 10.67
C ARG A 177 -5.91 8.74 11.94
N THR A 178 -6.25 7.47 12.14
CA THR A 178 -7.21 7.03 13.16
C THR A 178 -6.58 6.20 14.28
N ALA A 179 -5.26 5.96 14.24
CA ALA A 179 -4.61 5.06 15.19
C ALA A 179 -3.19 5.49 15.54
N PRO A 180 -2.75 5.30 16.80
CA PRO A 180 -1.42 5.71 17.26
C PRO A 180 -0.32 4.84 16.65
N PRO A 181 0.96 5.25 16.70
CA PRO A 181 2.06 4.38 16.33
C PRO A 181 2.07 3.08 17.14
N LYS A 182 2.34 1.95 16.48
CA LYS A 182 2.42 0.63 17.13
C LYS A 182 3.27 -0.32 16.29
N SER A 183 3.90 -1.29 16.96
CA SER A 183 4.79 -2.25 16.33
C SER A 183 4.41 -3.69 16.66
N TRP A 184 4.69 -4.59 15.71
CA TRP A 184 4.44 -6.02 15.78
C TRP A 184 5.64 -6.79 15.22
N HIS A 185 5.91 -7.96 15.77
CA HIS A 185 6.69 -8.99 15.10
C HIS A 185 5.80 -9.79 14.16
N VAL A 186 6.30 -10.06 12.96
CA VAL A 186 5.64 -10.89 11.96
C VAL A 186 6.52 -12.12 11.71
N THR A 187 5.93 -13.31 11.79
CA THR A 187 6.62 -14.58 11.53
C THR A 187 5.83 -15.42 10.53
N PRO A 188 6.49 -16.18 9.63
CA PRO A 188 5.79 -17.13 8.77
C PRO A 188 5.11 -18.24 9.59
N ARG A 189 4.03 -18.80 9.05
CA ARG A 189 3.44 -20.07 9.47
C ARG A 189 3.36 -20.99 8.26
N ASP A 190 2.98 -22.26 8.47
CA ASP A 190 2.73 -23.24 7.39
C ASP A 190 1.81 -22.66 6.31
N ARG A 191 0.84 -21.83 6.71
CA ARG A 191 0.03 -21.00 5.83
C ARG A 191 -0.06 -19.57 6.37
N GLY A 192 0.44 -18.62 5.59
CA GLY A 192 0.36 -17.19 5.90
C GLY A 192 1.35 -16.73 6.97
N PHE A 193 0.93 -15.75 7.78
CA PHE A 193 1.80 -15.03 8.71
C PHE A 193 1.12 -14.83 10.06
N ALA A 194 1.88 -15.01 11.14
CA ALA A 194 1.49 -14.64 12.49
C ALA A 194 1.90 -13.20 12.78
N ILE A 195 1.13 -12.49 13.62
CA ILE A 195 1.58 -11.22 14.20
C ILE A 195 1.52 -11.30 15.72
N ALA A 196 2.50 -10.71 16.40
CA ALA A 196 2.53 -10.53 17.85
C ALA A 196 2.97 -9.08 18.17
N PRO A 197 2.34 -8.37 19.12
CA PRO A 197 2.80 -7.03 19.51
C PRO A 197 4.27 -7.07 19.97
N CYS A 198 5.05 -6.06 19.58
CA CYS A 198 6.36 -5.86 20.21
C CYS A 198 6.15 -5.41 21.67
N ALA A 199 7.01 -5.85 22.58
CA ALA A 199 7.06 -5.28 23.92
C ALA A 199 7.37 -3.78 23.84
N ALA A 200 6.74 -2.99 24.71
CA ALA A 200 6.96 -1.54 24.83
C ALA A 200 8.29 -1.24 25.52
#